data_AF-A0A523E7J7-F1
#
_entry.id   AF-A0A523E7J7-F1
#
_cell.length_a   1.000
_cell.length_b   1.000
_cell.length_c   1.000
_cell.angle_alpha   90.00
_cell.angle_beta   90.00
_cell.angle_gamma   90.00
#
_symmetry.space_group_name_H-M   'P 1'
#
loop_
_entity.id
_entity.type
_entity.pdbx_description
1 polymer ?
#
loop_
_entity_poly.entity_id
_entity_poly.type
_entity_poly.pdbx_seq_one_letter_code
_entity_poly.pdbx_strand_id
1 'polypeptide(L)'
;MTPREMARRGLLRDGIAPAPPAAVPGAGTLAATGDREGPPSALKFPPAVRASAARYLCLCGCDHTLDVCPCNDQPVGAVTMLSYLQSRVNAGRDESGRDEDMVDRYGPRVLVQP
;
A
#
# COMPACT_ATOMS: atom_id res chain seq x y z
N MET A 1 31.09 -45.90 10.13
CA MET A 1 29.93 -46.24 11.00
C MET A 1 29.46 -44.96 11.67
N THR A 2 28.26 -44.48 11.32
CA THR A 2 27.71 -43.18 11.72
C THR A 2 27.01 -43.26 13.08
N PRO A 3 27.20 -42.29 14.00
CA PRO A 3 26.53 -42.21 15.31
C PRO A 3 25.05 -41.78 15.24
N ARG A 4 24.40 -41.98 14.10
CA ARG A 4 23.04 -41.52 13.78
C ARG A 4 21.93 -42.51 14.17
N GLU A 5 22.22 -43.52 15.00
CA GLU A 5 21.33 -44.69 15.15
C GLU A 5 21.14 -45.26 16.59
N MET A 6 21.54 -44.55 17.66
CA MET A 6 21.47 -45.11 19.04
C MET A 6 20.75 -44.26 20.11
N ALA A 7 19.92 -43.29 19.71
CA ALA A 7 18.99 -42.61 20.64
C ALA A 7 17.56 -42.77 20.11
N ARG A 8 16.97 -43.97 20.27
CA ARG A 8 15.95 -44.21 21.32
C ARG A 8 14.75 -43.27 21.12
N ARG A 9 13.70 -43.64 20.39
CA ARG A 9 12.96 -44.91 20.46
C ARG A 9 12.74 -45.31 21.92
N GLY A 10 11.91 -44.52 22.60
CA GLY A 10 11.46 -44.77 23.96
C GLY A 10 10.11 -44.11 24.24
N LEU A 11 9.04 -44.87 23.97
CA LEU A 11 7.75 -44.91 24.67
C LEU A 11 6.95 -43.60 24.82
N LEU A 12 5.89 -43.35 24.04
CA LEU A 12 4.50 -43.81 24.21
C LEU A 12 3.86 -43.54 25.60
N ARG A 13 2.62 -43.00 25.51
CA ARG A 13 1.60 -42.69 26.54
C ARG A 13 1.70 -41.24 27.07
N ASP A 14 0.64 -40.44 27.10
CA ASP A 14 -0.77 -40.72 27.33
C ASP A 14 -1.61 -39.60 26.68
N GLY A 15 -2.82 -39.93 26.22
CA GLY A 15 -3.71 -38.97 25.56
C GLY A 15 -4.26 -37.94 26.55
N ILE A 16 -4.19 -36.65 26.19
CA ILE A 16 -5.07 -35.60 26.70
C ILE A 16 -5.38 -34.66 25.53
N ALA A 17 -6.60 -34.74 25.00
CA ALA A 17 -7.22 -33.62 24.30
C ALA A 17 -8.15 -32.93 25.28
N PRO A 18 -8.01 -31.61 25.48
CA PRO A 18 -9.12 -30.76 25.89
C PRO A 18 -9.34 -29.62 24.87
N ALA A 19 -10.62 -29.29 24.76
CA ALA A 19 -11.30 -28.32 23.90
C ALA A 19 -10.65 -26.93 23.73
N PRO A 20 -11.03 -26.19 22.66
CA PRO A 20 -10.48 -24.87 22.36
C PRO A 20 -10.82 -23.82 23.43
N PRO A 21 -9.93 -22.86 23.71
CA PRO A 21 -10.33 -21.66 24.43
C PRO A 21 -11.13 -20.75 23.49
N ALA A 22 -12.43 -20.63 23.77
CA ALA A 22 -13.25 -19.53 23.30
C ALA A 22 -12.67 -18.21 23.83
N ALA A 23 -11.94 -17.49 22.98
CA ALA A 23 -11.56 -16.11 23.25
C ALA A 23 -12.78 -15.22 22.94
N VAL A 24 -13.30 -14.64 24.02
CA VAL A 24 -14.34 -13.63 24.07
C VAL A 24 -14.15 -12.51 23.02
N PRO A 25 -15.24 -12.11 22.33
CA PRO A 25 -15.24 -10.95 21.45
C PRO A 25 -15.36 -9.66 22.27
N GLY A 26 -14.45 -8.71 22.09
CA GLY A 26 -14.64 -7.36 22.59
C GLY A 26 -13.37 -6.57 22.83
N ALA A 27 -13.01 -5.74 21.85
CA ALA A 27 -12.51 -4.35 21.99
C ALA A 27 -11.64 -4.01 20.77
N GLY A 28 -12.31 -3.70 19.66
CA GLY A 28 -11.70 -3.19 18.44
C GLY A 28 -12.77 -2.71 17.47
N THR A 29 -13.82 -2.09 18.00
CA THR A 29 -14.78 -1.32 17.19
C THR A 29 -14.53 0.16 17.45
N LEU A 30 -14.72 0.97 16.41
CA LEU A 30 -14.49 2.42 16.22
C LEU A 30 -13.22 2.66 15.36
N ALA A 31 -13.26 2.92 14.06
CA ALA A 31 -14.35 3.37 13.21
C ALA A 31 -14.08 2.99 11.74
N ALA A 32 -14.89 2.09 11.18
CA ALA A 32 -15.25 2.16 9.77
C ALA A 32 -16.47 3.10 9.67
N THR A 33 -16.27 4.37 10.03
CA THR A 33 -17.22 5.43 9.65
C THR A 33 -17.14 5.56 8.15
N GLY A 34 -18.30 5.37 7.51
CA GLY A 34 -18.38 5.35 6.06
C GLY A 34 -17.87 6.64 5.44
N ASP A 35 -17.48 6.52 4.18
CA ASP A 35 -17.82 7.56 3.22
C ASP A 35 -18.29 6.83 1.96
N ARG A 36 -19.55 7.09 1.62
CA ARG A 36 -20.07 6.86 0.28
C ARG A 36 -19.32 7.81 -0.65
N GLU A 37 -19.17 7.41 -1.90
CA GLU A 37 -18.87 8.32 -3.02
C GLU A 37 -17.38 8.70 -3.19
N GLY A 38 -16.58 7.73 -3.64
CA GLY A 38 -15.40 8.05 -4.45
C GLY A 38 -15.79 8.01 -5.94
N PRO A 39 -15.61 9.08 -6.73
CA PRO A 39 -15.94 9.11 -8.15
C PRO A 39 -15.25 7.96 -8.93
N PRO A 40 -15.83 7.54 -10.08
CA PRO A 40 -15.46 6.30 -10.75
C PRO A 40 -14.09 6.45 -11.42
N SER A 41 -13.07 5.84 -10.82
CA SER A 41 -11.94 5.14 -11.47
C SER A 41 -10.86 4.89 -10.43
N ALA A 42 -11.17 4.00 -9.48
CA ALA A 42 -10.19 3.50 -8.53
C ALA A 42 -9.19 2.60 -9.27
N LEU A 43 -8.22 3.18 -9.96
CA LEU A 43 -6.97 2.48 -10.21
C LEU A 43 -6.48 1.96 -8.85
N LYS A 44 -6.32 0.64 -8.78
CA LYS A 44 -5.85 -0.09 -7.59
C LYS A 44 -4.36 0.20 -7.38
N PHE A 45 -4.04 1.43 -7.03
CA PHE A 45 -2.71 1.78 -6.55
C PHE A 45 -2.61 1.41 -5.07
N PRO A 46 -1.45 0.87 -4.63
CA PRO A 46 -1.23 0.52 -3.23
C PRO A 46 -1.35 1.76 -2.32
N PRO A 47 -1.70 1.58 -1.03
CA PRO A 47 -1.94 2.70 -0.12
C PRO A 47 -0.72 3.63 0.03
N ALA A 48 0.50 3.10 -0.08
CA ALA A 48 1.74 3.88 -0.08
C ALA A 48 1.84 4.86 -1.27
N VAL A 49 1.34 4.47 -2.44
CA VAL A 49 1.30 5.33 -3.63
C VAL A 49 0.22 6.40 -3.46
N ARG A 50 -0.95 6.03 -2.91
CA ARG A 50 -2.03 7.00 -2.62
C ARG A 50 -1.65 8.03 -1.56
N ALA A 51 -0.94 7.62 -0.52
CA ALA A 51 -0.45 8.55 0.51
C ALA A 51 0.50 9.61 -0.10
N SER A 52 1.33 9.21 -1.05
CA SER A 52 2.20 10.16 -1.76
C SER A 52 1.48 10.93 -2.87
N ALA A 53 0.42 10.39 -3.45
CA ALA A 53 -0.36 11.03 -4.52
C ALA A 53 -0.94 12.39 -4.12
N ALA A 54 -1.36 12.56 -2.86
CA ALA A 54 -1.87 13.83 -2.35
C ALA A 54 -0.82 14.97 -2.32
N ARG A 55 0.47 14.64 -2.44
CA ARG A 55 1.56 15.62 -2.51
C ARG A 55 1.81 16.16 -3.92
N TYR A 56 1.23 15.50 -4.93
CA TYR A 56 1.50 15.79 -6.32
C TYR A 56 0.26 16.36 -7.02
N LEU A 57 0.42 17.44 -7.78
CA LEU A 57 -0.58 18.01 -8.68
C LEU A 57 -0.68 17.19 -9.97
N CYS A 58 -1.90 16.99 -10.45
CA CYS A 58 -2.14 16.53 -11.81
C CYS A 58 -1.82 17.62 -12.81
N LEU A 59 -1.00 17.30 -13.80
CA LEU A 59 -0.65 18.21 -14.90
C LEU A 59 -1.66 18.23 -16.05
N CYS A 60 -2.80 17.57 -15.86
CA CYS A 60 -3.93 17.60 -16.77
C CYS A 60 -4.63 18.98 -16.83
N GLY A 61 -4.23 19.94 -15.99
CA GLY A 61 -4.75 21.32 -16.00
C GLY A 61 -6.01 21.53 -15.15
N CYS A 62 -6.41 20.56 -14.33
CA CYS A 62 -7.56 20.65 -13.45
C CYS A 62 -7.23 21.15 -12.02
N ASP A 63 -5.96 21.50 -11.77
CA ASP A 63 -5.45 21.96 -10.46
C ASP A 63 -5.77 21.03 -9.27
N HIS A 64 -6.05 19.75 -9.54
CA HIS A 64 -6.33 18.73 -8.53
C HIS A 64 -5.09 17.88 -8.27
N THR A 65 -4.94 17.39 -7.04
CA THR A 65 -3.89 16.43 -6.69
C THR A 65 -4.15 15.06 -7.32
N LEU A 66 -3.11 14.24 -7.46
CA LEU A 66 -3.21 12.93 -8.11
C LEU A 66 -4.18 11.97 -7.41
N ASP A 67 -4.46 12.17 -6.11
CA ASP A 67 -5.37 11.29 -5.36
C ASP A 67 -6.86 11.57 -5.64
N VAL A 68 -7.22 12.82 -5.95
CA VAL A 68 -8.61 13.25 -6.23
C VAL A 68 -8.85 13.61 -7.69
N CYS A 69 -7.81 13.69 -8.51
CA CYS A 69 -7.96 14.10 -9.89
C CYS A 69 -8.85 13.13 -10.70
N PRO A 70 -9.94 13.61 -11.32
CA PRO A 70 -10.84 12.77 -12.11
C PRO A 70 -10.35 12.52 -13.55
N CYS A 71 -9.25 13.16 -13.98
CA CYS A 71 -8.76 13.09 -15.34
C CYS A 71 -8.02 11.78 -15.61
N ASN A 72 -8.76 10.77 -16.08
CA ASN A 72 -8.21 9.46 -16.40
C ASN A 72 -7.74 9.31 -17.85
N ASP A 73 -8.33 10.07 -18.79
CA ASP A 73 -8.09 9.94 -20.24
C ASP A 73 -7.12 10.98 -20.82
N GLN A 74 -6.32 11.65 -19.97
CA GLN A 74 -5.35 12.64 -20.43
C GLN A 74 -3.96 12.01 -20.66
N PRO A 75 -3.22 12.43 -21.71
CA PRO A 75 -1.88 11.88 -21.99
C PRO A 75 -0.89 12.10 -20.83
N VAL A 76 -1.02 13.25 -20.13
CA VAL A 76 -0.34 13.55 -18.87
C VAL A 76 -1.38 13.73 -17.77
N GLY A 77 -2.10 12.64 -17.49
CA GLY A 77 -3.16 12.58 -16.47
C GLY A 77 -2.74 11.89 -15.18
N ALA A 78 -3.70 11.77 -14.27
CA ALA A 78 -3.48 11.17 -12.95
C ALA A 78 -2.93 9.74 -13.05
N VAL A 79 -3.47 8.95 -13.99
CA VAL A 79 -3.08 7.55 -14.23
C VAL A 79 -1.60 7.42 -14.57
N THR A 80 -1.13 8.17 -15.57
CA THR A 80 0.26 8.11 -16.04
C THR A 80 1.24 8.46 -14.93
N MET A 81 0.92 9.50 -14.16
CA MET A 81 1.75 9.98 -13.06
C MET A 81 1.74 9.00 -11.88
N LEU A 82 0.58 8.44 -11.53
CA LEU A 82 0.45 7.42 -10.49
C LEU A 82 1.15 6.11 -10.86
N SER A 83 1.10 5.68 -12.12
CA SER A 83 1.84 4.51 -12.61
C SER A 83 3.35 4.73 -12.52
N TYR A 84 3.84 5.93 -12.85
CA TYR A 84 5.25 6.27 -12.68
C TYR A 84 5.63 6.30 -11.19
N LEU A 85 4.83 6.94 -10.34
CA LEU A 85 5.05 6.97 -8.89
C LEU A 85 5.06 5.56 -8.28
N GLN A 86 4.16 4.68 -8.72
CA GLN A 86 4.14 3.27 -8.34
C GLN A 86 5.44 2.55 -8.73
N SER A 87 6.00 2.83 -9.91
CA SER A 87 7.28 2.25 -10.31
C SER A 87 8.43 2.68 -9.38
N ARG A 88 8.42 3.92 -8.88
CA ARG A 88 9.42 4.43 -7.93
C ARG A 88 9.25 3.84 -6.54
N VAL A 89 8.02 3.69 -6.07
CA VAL A 89 7.72 2.97 -4.82
C VAL A 89 8.19 1.52 -4.90
N ASN A 90 7.91 0.83 -6.00
CA ASN A 90 8.35 -0.55 -6.20
C ASN A 90 9.88 -0.67 -6.32
N ALA A 91 10.56 0.36 -6.81
CA ALA A 91 12.02 0.44 -6.84
C ALA A 91 12.65 0.74 -5.47
N GLY A 92 11.84 0.89 -4.41
CA GLY A 92 12.32 1.17 -3.05
C GLY A 92 12.83 2.60 -2.88
N ARG A 93 12.44 3.53 -3.76
CA ARG A 93 12.76 4.96 -3.57
C ARG A 93 12.01 5.49 -2.35
N ASP A 94 12.74 6.16 -1.47
CA ASP A 94 12.17 6.90 -0.35
C ASP A 94 11.33 8.10 -0.84
N GLU A 95 10.71 8.82 0.08
CA GLU A 95 9.86 9.96 -0.28
C GLU A 95 10.60 11.07 -1.00
N SER A 96 11.75 11.52 -0.48
CA SER A 96 12.54 12.58 -1.10
C SER A 96 13.02 12.18 -2.50
N GLY A 97 13.49 10.94 -2.66
CA GLY A 97 13.88 10.43 -3.98
C GLY A 97 12.72 10.34 -4.98
N ARG A 98 11.50 10.07 -4.50
CA ARG A 98 10.28 10.10 -5.34
C ARG A 98 9.90 11.52 -5.73
N ASP A 99 10.02 12.48 -4.81
CA ASP A 99 9.77 13.89 -5.07
C ASP A 99 10.74 14.41 -6.14
N GLU A 100 12.05 14.16 -6.01
CA GLU A 100 13.05 14.49 -7.02
C GLU A 100 12.74 13.84 -8.38
N ASP A 101 12.41 12.54 -8.40
CA ASP A 101 12.07 11.81 -9.64
C ASP A 101 10.80 12.37 -10.32
N MET A 102 9.85 12.89 -9.54
CA MET A 102 8.63 13.52 -10.04
C MET A 102 8.92 14.93 -10.57
N VAL A 103 9.72 15.73 -9.87
CA VAL A 103 10.16 17.07 -10.33
C VAL A 103 10.99 16.97 -11.60
N ASP A 104 11.93 16.04 -11.66
CA ASP A 104 12.81 15.85 -12.83
C ASP A 104 11.98 15.52 -14.08
N ARG A 105 10.99 14.63 -13.94
CA ARG A 105 10.16 14.17 -15.06
C ARG A 105 9.06 15.14 -15.48
N TYR A 106 8.41 15.77 -14.52
CA TYR A 106 7.16 16.52 -14.72
C TYR A 106 7.31 18.03 -14.44
N GLY A 107 8.46 18.46 -13.92
CA GLY A 107 8.75 19.83 -13.53
C GLY A 107 8.34 20.16 -12.10
N PRO A 108 8.82 21.28 -11.54
CA PRO A 108 8.65 21.64 -10.13
C PRO A 108 7.19 21.94 -9.75
N ARG A 109 6.32 22.22 -10.73
CA ARG A 109 4.88 22.48 -10.50
C ARG A 109 4.12 21.25 -10.04
N VAL A 110 4.72 20.06 -10.15
CA VAL A 110 4.10 18.82 -9.71
C VAL A 110 4.00 18.71 -8.21
N LEU A 111 4.88 19.35 -7.43
CA LEU A 111 4.81 19.27 -5.97
C LEU A 111 3.93 20.37 -5.39
N VAL A 112 2.99 19.96 -4.55
CA VAL A 112 2.11 20.87 -3.79
C VAL A 112 2.78 21.30 -2.50
N GLN A 113 3.55 20.41 -1.88
CA GLN A 113 4.30 20.68 -0.66
C GLN A 113 5.76 20.26 -0.86
N PRO A 114 6.72 21.20 -0.78
CA PRO A 114 8.14 20.90 -0.82
C PRO A 114 8.64 20.22 0.46
#